data_AF-A0A957G730-F1
#
_entry.id   AF-A0A957G730-F1
#
_cell.length_a   1.000
_cell.length_b   1.000
_cell.length_c   1.000
_cell.angle_alpha   90.00
_cell.angle_beta   90.00
_cell.angle_gamma   90.00
#
_symmetry.space_group_name_H-M   'P 1'
#
loop_
_entity.id
_entity.type
_entity.pdbx_description
1 polymer ?
#
loop_
_entity_poly.entity_id
_entity_poly.type
_entity_poly.pdbx_seq_one_letter_code
_entity_poly.pdbx_strand_id
1 'polypeptide(L)'
;DAGDAGDAAQFAQGRGFQAHRARDLATAERFYSLAVALGADNSQVYYWRGLVRLDLADPAGAAADLAQAVRAAEAEAADDTWRALLHFQWGRALAGQADWAAALAQANEAIALDGTPVRYYELLGDVLTALGDPAGAAAAYERAGAGP
;
A
#
# COMPACT_ATOMS: atom_id res chain seq x y z
N ASP A 1 10.27 28.04 12.76
CA ASP A 1 10.10 28.44 11.37
C ASP A 1 9.64 27.21 10.61
N ALA A 2 8.53 27.28 9.86
CA ALA A 2 7.93 26.10 9.22
C ALA A 2 8.71 25.62 7.98
N GLY A 3 9.57 26.48 7.41
CA GLY A 3 10.39 26.15 6.24
C GLY A 3 11.47 25.09 6.53
N ASP A 4 12.18 25.22 7.66
CA ASP A 4 13.27 24.30 8.03
C ASP A 4 12.78 22.85 8.30
N ALA A 5 11.59 22.72 8.89
CA ALA A 5 10.97 21.42 9.13
C ALA A 5 10.52 20.74 7.82
N GLY A 6 9.98 21.51 6.88
CA GLY A 6 9.57 21.01 5.56
C GLY A 6 10.76 20.51 4.74
N ASP A 7 11.85 21.28 4.69
CA ASP A 7 13.08 20.91 3.99
C ASP A 7 13.71 19.65 4.63
N ALA A 8 13.72 19.57 5.96
CA ALA A 8 14.21 18.39 6.67
C ALA A 8 13.34 17.14 6.40
N ALA A 9 12.02 17.29 6.35
CA ALA A 9 11.10 16.21 6.02
C ALA A 9 11.33 15.69 4.60
N GLN A 10 11.50 16.59 3.62
CA GLN A 10 11.78 16.22 2.24
C GLN A 10 13.14 15.53 2.09
N PHE A 11 14.17 16.03 2.79
CA PHE A 11 15.47 15.38 2.85
C PHE A 11 15.37 13.96 3.41
N ALA A 12 14.66 13.79 4.54
CA ALA A 12 14.45 12.49 5.16
C ALA A 12 13.71 11.52 4.20
N GLN A 13 12.65 11.97 3.52
CA GLN A 13 11.96 11.18 2.51
C GLN A 13 12.90 10.73 1.39
N GLY A 14 13.74 11.63 0.87
CA GLY A 14 14.74 11.30 -0.15
C GLY A 14 15.74 10.25 0.31
N ARG A 15 16.21 10.33 1.57
CA ARG A 15 17.11 9.32 2.15
C ARG A 15 16.42 7.98 2.34
N GLY A 16 15.16 7.98 2.76
CA GLY A 16 14.34 6.77 2.86
C GLY A 16 14.21 6.05 1.52
N PHE A 17 13.90 6.81 0.46
CA PHE A 17 13.78 6.28 -0.89
C PHE A 17 15.07 5.68 -1.43
N GLN A 18 16.21 6.35 -1.24
CA GLN A 18 17.49 5.82 -1.69
C GLN A 18 17.89 4.55 -0.94
N ALA A 19 17.62 4.49 0.36
CA ALA A 19 17.84 3.28 1.16
C ALA A 19 16.93 2.12 0.72
N HIS A 20 15.65 2.38 0.46
CA HIS A 20 14.71 1.39 -0.07
C HIS A 20 15.21 0.81 -1.41
N ARG A 21 15.64 1.68 -2.34
CA ARG A 21 16.24 1.26 -3.62
C ARG A 21 17.50 0.42 -3.45
N ALA A 22 18.29 0.68 -2.41
CA ALA A 22 19.47 -0.09 -2.05
C ALA A 22 19.14 -1.39 -1.29
N ARG A 23 17.85 -1.70 -1.07
CA ARG A 23 17.37 -2.83 -0.23
C ARG A 23 17.84 -2.74 1.23
N ASP A 24 18.26 -1.57 1.69
CA ASP A 24 18.54 -1.30 3.11
C ASP A 24 17.24 -0.90 3.81
N LEU A 25 16.46 -1.92 4.14
CA LEU A 25 15.11 -1.76 4.71
C LEU A 25 15.14 -1.09 6.08
N ALA A 26 16.15 -1.36 6.91
CA ALA A 26 16.28 -0.76 8.24
C ALA A 26 16.54 0.75 8.14
N THR A 27 17.44 1.16 7.24
CA THR A 27 17.68 2.59 7.00
C THR A 27 16.48 3.27 6.34
N ALA A 28 15.78 2.58 5.44
CA ALA A 28 14.57 3.11 4.81
C ALA A 28 13.46 3.37 5.84
N GLU A 29 13.17 2.39 6.70
CA GLU A 29 12.15 2.51 7.76
C GLU A 29 12.45 3.70 8.68
N ARG A 30 13.72 3.82 9.09
CA ARG A 30 14.16 4.92 9.96
C ARG A 30 13.92 6.28 9.30
N PHE A 31 14.30 6.45 8.03
CA PHE A 31 14.20 7.75 7.37
C PHE A 31 12.78 8.11 6.96
N TYR A 32 11.95 7.15 6.55
CA TYR A 32 10.53 7.41 6.35
C TYR A 32 9.81 7.74 7.65
N SER A 33 10.14 7.05 8.75
CA SER A 33 9.63 7.39 10.08
C SER A 33 10.05 8.80 10.53
N LEU A 34 11.30 9.18 10.26
CA LEU A 34 11.78 10.54 10.51
C LEU A 34 11.04 11.58 9.66
N ALA A 35 10.81 11.32 8.37
CA ALA A 35 10.07 12.24 7.50
C ALA A 35 8.67 12.53 8.05
N VAL A 36 7.94 11.49 8.45
CA VAL A 36 6.61 11.64 9.07
C VAL A 36 6.71 12.41 10.40
N ALA A 37 7.70 12.11 11.25
CA ALA A 37 7.92 12.84 12.50
C ALA A 37 8.27 14.33 12.30
N LEU A 38 8.85 14.68 11.15
CA LEU A 38 9.15 16.05 10.73
C LEU A 38 7.97 16.74 10.03
N GLY A 39 6.82 16.05 9.89
CA GLY A 39 5.59 16.62 9.33
C GLY A 39 5.34 16.30 7.86
N ALA A 40 6.06 15.33 7.26
CA ALA A 40 5.66 14.82 5.96
C ALA A 40 4.28 14.15 6.06
N ASP A 41 3.31 14.70 5.35
CA ASP A 41 1.94 14.19 5.29
C ASP A 41 1.50 14.14 3.82
N ASN A 42 1.99 13.12 3.12
CA ASN A 42 1.62 12.87 1.73
C ASN A 42 1.47 11.37 1.46
N SER A 43 0.68 11.00 0.47
CA SER A 43 0.38 9.60 0.16
C SER A 43 1.64 8.76 -0.10
N GLN A 44 2.66 9.37 -0.70
CA GLN A 44 3.87 8.68 -1.10
C GLN A 44 4.77 8.30 0.08
N VAL A 45 4.93 9.15 1.10
CA VAL A 45 5.75 8.80 2.28
C VAL A 45 5.15 7.63 3.05
N TYR A 46 3.82 7.62 3.21
CA TYR A 46 3.12 6.53 3.88
C TYR A 46 3.13 5.25 3.05
N TYR A 47 2.92 5.34 1.74
CA TYR A 47 3.04 4.20 0.83
C TYR A 47 4.38 3.50 0.96
N TRP A 48 5.48 4.25 0.84
CA TRP A 48 6.81 3.65 0.87
C TRP A 48 7.18 3.09 2.25
N ARG A 49 6.79 3.77 3.34
CA ARG A 49 6.97 3.22 4.69
C ARG A 49 6.19 1.92 4.87
N GLY A 50 4.94 1.89 4.40
CA GLY A 50 4.11 0.69 4.42
C GLY A 50 4.73 -0.48 3.66
N LEU A 51 5.31 -0.25 2.48
CA LEU A 51 6.02 -1.28 1.73
C LEU A 51 7.27 -1.78 2.44
N VAL A 52 8.06 -0.88 3.03
CA VAL A 52 9.23 -1.26 3.82
C VAL A 52 8.82 -2.13 5.01
N ARG A 53 7.71 -1.80 5.68
CA ARG A 53 7.18 -2.60 6.79
C ARG A 53 6.69 -3.98 6.35
N LEU A 54 6.07 -4.11 5.17
CA LEU A 54 5.75 -5.42 4.59
C LEU A 54 7.02 -6.26 4.37
N ASP A 55 8.05 -5.66 3.79
CA ASP A 55 9.34 -6.34 3.57
C ASP A 55 10.05 -6.72 4.88
N LEU A 56 9.78 -5.99 5.97
CA LEU A 56 10.25 -6.27 7.32
C LEU A 56 9.34 -7.23 8.11
N ALA A 57 8.33 -7.82 7.47
CA ALA A 57 7.34 -8.70 8.09
C ALA A 57 6.53 -8.05 9.22
N ASP A 58 6.26 -6.74 9.12
CA ASP A 58 5.32 -5.98 9.95
C ASP A 58 4.06 -5.60 9.15
N PRO A 59 3.14 -6.55 8.91
CA PRO A 59 1.93 -6.28 8.13
C PRO A 59 0.94 -5.36 8.87
N ALA A 60 1.00 -5.30 10.21
CA ALA A 60 0.15 -4.42 11.00
C ALA A 60 0.56 -2.94 10.86
N GLY A 61 1.85 -2.65 11.03
CA GLY A 61 2.38 -1.31 10.79
C GLY A 61 2.25 -0.89 9.32
N ALA A 62 2.39 -1.83 8.39
CA ALA A 62 2.14 -1.57 6.98
C ALA A 62 0.69 -1.20 6.66
N ALA A 63 -0.28 -1.93 7.20
CA ALA A 63 -1.69 -1.62 6.96
C ALA A 63 -2.09 -0.25 7.53
N ALA A 64 -1.55 0.13 8.69
CA ALA A 64 -1.76 1.44 9.27
C ALA A 64 -1.24 2.56 8.36
N ASP A 65 -0.04 2.39 7.80
CA ASP A 65 0.55 3.33 6.86
C ASP A 65 -0.22 3.41 5.55
N LEU A 66 -0.61 2.27 4.98
CA LEU A 66 -1.33 2.22 3.71
C LEU A 66 -2.74 2.81 3.82
N ALA A 67 -3.40 2.64 4.97
CA ALA A 67 -4.64 3.34 5.27
C ALA A 67 -4.45 4.87 5.32
N GLN A 68 -3.35 5.36 5.88
CA GLN A 68 -3.01 6.79 5.86
C GLN A 68 -2.65 7.26 4.44
N ALA A 69 -1.97 6.43 3.65
CA ALA A 69 -1.65 6.74 2.26
C ALA A 69 -2.92 6.97 1.43
N VAL A 70 -3.95 6.12 1.59
CA VAL A 70 -5.25 6.29 0.93
C VAL A 70 -5.89 7.62 1.32
N ARG A 71 -5.97 7.94 2.62
CA ARG A 71 -6.54 9.20 3.10
C ARG A 71 -5.80 10.43 2.54
N ALA A 72 -4.46 10.38 2.52
CA ALA A 72 -3.65 11.44 1.97
C ALA A 72 -3.84 11.58 0.44
N ALA A 73 -3.96 10.47 -0.29
CA ALA A 73 -4.20 10.49 -1.73
C ALA A 73 -5.56 11.11 -2.09
N GLU A 74 -6.59 10.88 -1.27
CA GLU A 74 -7.89 11.55 -1.41
C GLU A 74 -7.78 13.05 -1.18
N ALA A 75 -7.07 13.47 -0.13
CA ALA A 75 -6.82 14.88 0.15
C ALA A 75 -5.98 15.56 -0.95
N GLU A 76 -5.06 14.83 -1.58
CA GLU A 76 -4.25 15.26 -2.71
C GLU A 76 -5.02 15.27 -4.04
N ALA A 77 -6.27 14.78 -4.06
CA ALA A 77 -7.05 14.55 -5.29
C ALA A 77 -6.27 13.73 -6.34
N ALA A 78 -5.55 12.70 -5.87
CA ALA A 78 -4.80 11.81 -6.74
C ALA A 78 -5.72 11.04 -7.68
N ASP A 79 -5.18 10.66 -8.84
CA ASP A 79 -5.92 9.89 -9.84
C ASP A 79 -6.28 8.47 -9.35
N ASP A 80 -7.26 7.86 -10.03
CA ASP A 80 -7.78 6.55 -9.67
C ASP A 80 -6.72 5.44 -9.82
N THR A 81 -5.70 5.61 -10.68
CA THR A 81 -4.61 4.62 -10.82
C THR A 81 -3.76 4.56 -9.56
N TRP A 82 -3.38 5.73 -9.02
CA TRP A 82 -2.65 5.79 -7.76
C TRP A 82 -3.48 5.29 -6.59
N ARG A 83 -4.75 5.73 -6.48
CA ARG A 83 -5.65 5.28 -5.42
C ARG A 83 -5.87 3.77 -5.46
N ALA A 84 -6.09 3.19 -6.64
CA ALA A 84 -6.23 1.74 -6.83
C ALA A 84 -5.00 0.98 -6.33
N LEU A 85 -3.79 1.47 -6.64
CA LEU A 85 -2.56 0.85 -6.16
C LEU A 85 -2.45 0.88 -4.63
N LEU A 86 -2.85 1.98 -3.99
CA LEU A 86 -2.84 2.10 -2.54
C LEU A 86 -3.82 1.12 -1.89
N HIS A 87 -5.03 0.99 -2.41
CA HIS A 87 -6.01 -0.01 -1.96
C HIS A 87 -5.48 -1.43 -2.13
N PHE A 88 -4.87 -1.76 -3.27
CA PHE A 88 -4.27 -3.07 -3.49
C PHE A 88 -3.19 -3.40 -2.45
N GLN A 89 -2.26 -2.48 -2.19
CA GLN A 89 -1.22 -2.74 -1.20
C GLN A 89 -1.79 -2.82 0.21
N TRP A 90 -2.79 -2.00 0.55
CA TRP A 90 -3.47 -2.09 1.83
C TRP A 90 -4.15 -3.45 2.01
N GLY A 91 -4.84 -3.93 0.97
CA GLY A 91 -5.42 -5.27 0.94
C GLY A 91 -4.38 -6.37 1.17
N ARG A 92 -3.20 -6.26 0.55
CA ARG A 92 -2.08 -7.19 0.80
C ARG A 92 -1.59 -7.16 2.25
N ALA A 93 -1.51 -5.98 2.86
CA ALA A 93 -1.10 -5.86 4.26
C ALA A 93 -2.14 -6.42 5.24
N LEU A 94 -3.44 -6.24 4.95
CA LEU A 94 -4.54 -6.82 5.72
C LEU A 94 -4.59 -8.35 5.57
N ALA A 95 -4.38 -8.86 4.35
CA ALA A 95 -4.22 -10.29 4.08
C ALA A 95 -3.04 -10.88 4.87
N GLY A 96 -1.91 -10.15 4.97
CA GLY A 96 -0.78 -10.54 5.83
C GLY A 96 -1.11 -10.63 7.32
N GLN A 97 -2.18 -9.97 7.78
CA GLN A 97 -2.72 -10.08 9.14
C GLN A 97 -3.83 -11.12 9.27
N ALA A 98 -4.16 -11.83 8.20
CA ALA A 98 -5.34 -12.68 8.09
C ALA A 98 -6.67 -11.93 8.34
N ASP A 99 -6.70 -10.61 8.18
CA ASP A 99 -7.95 -9.83 8.14
C ASP A 99 -8.54 -9.90 6.74
N TRP A 100 -9.03 -11.09 6.40
CA TRP A 100 -9.51 -11.41 5.05
C TRP A 100 -10.74 -10.60 4.65
N ALA A 101 -11.60 -10.25 5.62
CA ALA A 101 -12.78 -9.43 5.36
C ALA A 101 -12.39 -8.00 4.97
N ALA A 102 -11.44 -7.38 5.70
CA ALA A 102 -10.94 -6.07 5.32
C ALA A 102 -10.12 -6.12 4.02
N ALA A 103 -9.31 -7.16 3.83
CA ALA A 103 -8.54 -7.35 2.60
C ALA A 103 -9.46 -7.47 1.36
N LEU A 104 -10.59 -8.16 1.48
CA LEU A 104 -11.60 -8.29 0.42
C LEU A 104 -12.16 -6.93 0.03
N ALA A 105 -12.48 -6.08 1.01
CA ALA A 105 -12.97 -4.73 0.75
C ALA A 105 -11.95 -3.90 -0.05
N GLN A 106 -10.67 -3.97 0.32
CA GLN A 106 -9.63 -3.22 -0.39
C GLN A 106 -9.32 -3.78 -1.78
N ALA A 107 -9.38 -5.10 -1.98
CA ALA A 107 -9.22 -5.71 -3.30
C ALA A 107 -10.34 -5.25 -4.26
N ASN A 108 -11.59 -5.22 -3.78
CA ASN A 108 -12.73 -4.73 -4.57
C ASN A 108 -12.60 -3.24 -4.91
N GLU A 109 -12.16 -2.40 -3.97
CA GLU A 109 -11.96 -0.98 -4.22
C GLU A 109 -10.86 -0.73 -5.26
N ALA A 110 -9.75 -1.48 -5.19
CA ALA A 110 -8.68 -1.40 -6.19
C ALA A 110 -9.20 -1.72 -7.62
N ILE A 111 -10.02 -2.77 -7.75
CA ILE A 111 -10.63 -3.19 -9.03
C ILE A 111 -11.67 -2.17 -9.51
N ALA A 112 -12.44 -1.56 -8.61
CA ALA A 112 -13.44 -0.57 -8.94
C ALA A 112 -12.82 0.72 -9.50
N LEU A 113 -11.69 1.14 -8.93
CA LEU A 113 -10.92 2.30 -9.37
C LEU A 113 -10.13 2.03 -10.67
N ASP A 114 -9.44 0.90 -10.75
CA ASP A 114 -8.72 0.46 -11.94
C ASP A 114 -8.78 -1.06 -12.08
N GLY A 115 -9.68 -1.53 -12.94
CA GLY A 115 -9.89 -2.95 -13.20
C GLY A 115 -8.91 -3.57 -14.19
N THR A 116 -7.84 -2.87 -14.59
CA THR A 116 -6.86 -3.33 -15.59
C THR A 116 -5.78 -4.26 -15.01
N PRO A 117 -5.18 -3.97 -13.83
CA PRO A 117 -4.07 -4.76 -13.31
C PRO A 117 -4.50 -6.16 -12.87
N VAL A 118 -3.95 -7.17 -13.54
CA VAL A 118 -4.12 -8.61 -13.22
C VAL A 118 -3.92 -8.91 -11.73
N ARG A 119 -2.90 -8.30 -11.12
CA ARG A 119 -2.54 -8.51 -9.70
C ARG A 119 -3.67 -8.19 -8.71
N TYR A 120 -4.62 -7.33 -9.08
CA TYR A 120 -5.76 -7.01 -8.19
C TYR A 120 -6.73 -8.18 -8.11
N TYR A 121 -6.94 -8.89 -9.22
CA TYR A 121 -7.74 -10.11 -9.25
C TYR A 121 -7.01 -11.31 -8.63
N GLU A 122 -5.67 -11.37 -8.71
CA GLU A 122 -4.88 -12.36 -7.96
C GLU A 122 -5.10 -12.21 -6.45
N LEU A 123 -4.99 -10.98 -5.93
CA LEU A 123 -5.29 -10.71 -4.52
C LEU A 123 -6.73 -11.07 -4.15
N LEU A 124 -7.70 -10.73 -5.00
CA LEU A 124 -9.10 -11.08 -4.79
C LEU A 124 -9.28 -12.61 -4.70
N GLY A 125 -8.66 -13.37 -5.59
CA GLY A 125 -8.70 -14.83 -5.59
C GLY A 125 -8.10 -15.43 -4.32
N ASP A 126 -6.95 -14.91 -3.88
CA ASP A 126 -6.28 -15.36 -2.65
C ASP A 126 -7.15 -15.11 -1.42
N VAL A 127 -7.76 -13.92 -1.34
CA VAL A 127 -8.64 -13.53 -0.24
C VAL A 127 -9.93 -14.36 -0.24
N LEU A 128 -10.56 -14.58 -1.40
CA LEU A 128 -11.78 -15.39 -1.50
C LEU A 128 -11.51 -16.87 -1.15
N THR A 129 -10.33 -17.39 -1.51
CA THR A 129 -9.89 -18.71 -1.08
C THR A 129 -9.79 -18.80 0.44
N ALA A 130 -9.16 -17.80 1.09
CA ALA A 130 -9.04 -17.76 2.55
C ALA A 130 -10.39 -17.60 3.26
N LEU A 131 -11.37 -16.96 2.62
CA LEU A 131 -12.75 -16.81 3.11
C LEU A 131 -13.63 -18.05 2.85
N GLY A 132 -13.13 -19.06 2.14
CA GLY A 132 -13.89 -20.27 1.82
C GLY A 132 -14.89 -20.10 0.68
N ASP A 133 -14.66 -19.16 -0.24
CA ASP A 133 -15.43 -18.99 -1.48
C ASP A 133 -14.60 -19.44 -2.70
N PRO A 134 -14.51 -20.75 -2.97
CA PRO A 134 -13.73 -21.27 -4.09
C PRO A 134 -14.33 -20.91 -5.46
N ALA A 135 -15.64 -20.66 -5.54
CA ALA A 135 -16.29 -20.27 -6.79
C ALA A 135 -15.92 -18.82 -7.16
N GLY A 136 -16.00 -17.92 -6.19
CA GLY A 136 -15.52 -16.55 -6.34
C GLY A 136 -14.03 -16.49 -6.65
N ALA A 137 -13.21 -17.29 -5.95
CA ALA A 137 -11.77 -17.35 -6.20
C ALA A 137 -11.45 -17.80 -7.63
N ALA A 138 -12.10 -18.87 -8.12
CA ALA A 138 -11.93 -19.33 -9.49
C ALA A 138 -12.27 -18.25 -10.53
N ALA A 139 -13.38 -17.52 -10.31
CA ALA A 139 -13.77 -16.41 -11.19
C ALA A 139 -12.74 -15.25 -11.16
N ALA A 140 -12.17 -14.94 -10.00
CA ALA A 140 -11.13 -13.92 -9.87
C ALA A 140 -9.84 -14.35 -10.61
N TYR A 141 -9.37 -15.59 -10.41
CA TYR A 141 -8.19 -16.09 -11.12
C TYR A 141 -8.40 -16.22 -12.62
N GLU A 142 -9.62 -16.52 -13.09
CA GLU A 142 -9.93 -16.50 -14.51
C GLU A 142 -9.75 -15.10 -15.11
N ARG A 143 -10.22 -14.06 -14.41
CA ARG A 143 -9.97 -12.66 -14.80
C ARG A 143 -8.49 -12.30 -14.78
N ALA A 144 -7.73 -12.85 -13.84
CA ALA A 144 -6.28 -12.67 -13.78
C ALA A 144 -5.55 -13.34 -14.96
N GLY A 145 -5.94 -14.56 -15.33
CA GLY A 145 -5.33 -15.35 -16.41
C GLY A 145 -5.71 -14.90 -17.82
N ALA A 146 -6.85 -14.21 -17.97
CA ALA A 146 -7.35 -13.70 -19.24
C ALA A 146 -6.76 -12.32 -19.62
N GLY A 147 -5.50 -12.05 -19.26
CA GLY A 147 -4.82 -10.76 -19.50
C GLY A 147 -5.03 -10.20 -20.92
N PRO A 148 -4.97 -8.87 -21.10
CA PRO A 148 -5.43 -8.17 -22.31
C PRO A 148 -4.78 -8.64 -23.61
#